data_AF-A0A6J5EGG2-F1
#
_entry.id   AF-A0A6J5EGG2-F1
#
_cell.length_a   1.000
_cell.length_b   1.000
_cell.length_c   1.000
_cell.angle_alpha   90.00
_cell.angle_beta   90.00
_cell.angle_gamma   90.00
#
_symmetry.space_group_name_H-M   'P 1'
#
loop_
_entity.id
_entity.type
_entity.pdbx_description
1 polymer ?
#
loop_
_entity_poly.entity_id
_entity_poly.type
_entity_poly.pdbx_seq_one_letter_code
_entity_poly.pdbx_strand_id
1 'polypeptide(L)'
;MDIERHRYAITDPQGTPLATMTIGQAIDRAAGLPERYCTGRICVELEYESTSFGTTTRVRKFPLDATWFPVDDASFKMRVGDFSLPPELCCRGIGTLCWSKIHETLPRPPRDALILTGALSSKDAKLTGMIRGTMQTIDNLRRRNDFWLRMLAPGTQVLQSDRNGDGSFSGRFVDPARHANDPKKAIATKI
;
A
#
# COMPACT_ATOMS: atom_id res chain seq x y z
N MET A 1 13.97 -13.87 -13.42
CA MET A 1 13.84 -13.03 -12.21
C MET A 1 12.85 -13.75 -11.31
N ASP A 2 13.35 -14.34 -10.24
CA ASP A 2 12.50 -15.10 -9.32
C ASP A 2 11.66 -14.13 -8.47
N ILE A 3 10.40 -14.50 -8.26
CA ILE A 3 9.46 -13.71 -7.45
C ILE A 3 9.33 -14.40 -6.09
N GLU A 4 9.89 -13.78 -5.06
CA GLU A 4 9.61 -14.16 -3.68
C GLU A 4 8.18 -13.74 -3.33
N ARG A 5 7.43 -14.65 -2.69
CA ARG A 5 6.03 -14.40 -2.31
C ARG A 5 5.88 -14.49 -0.80
N HIS A 6 5.39 -13.43 -0.19
CA HIS A 6 5.05 -13.38 1.22
C HIS A 6 3.53 -13.38 1.38
N ARG A 7 2.98 -14.42 1.99
CA ARG A 7 1.53 -14.59 2.17
C ARG A 7 1.12 -14.27 3.60
N TYR A 8 -0.04 -13.63 3.74
CA TYR A 8 -0.61 -13.24 5.03
C TYR A 8 -2.11 -13.47 5.04
N ALA A 9 -2.63 -14.04 6.13
CA ALA A 9 -4.04 -13.97 6.47
C ALA A 9 -4.33 -12.61 7.13
N ILE A 10 -5.34 -11.89 6.62
CA ILE A 10 -5.80 -10.62 7.19
C ILE A 10 -7.11 -10.87 7.94
N THR A 11 -7.12 -10.51 9.23
CA THR A 11 -8.30 -10.57 10.08
C THR A 11 -8.63 -9.20 10.69
N ASP A 12 -9.86 -9.03 11.17
CA ASP A 12 -10.17 -7.95 12.11
C ASP A 12 -9.57 -8.24 13.50
N PRO A 13 -9.65 -7.29 14.46
CA PRO A 13 -9.14 -7.51 15.82
C PRO A 13 -9.84 -8.63 16.60
N GLN A 14 -11.02 -9.07 16.17
CA GLN A 14 -11.77 -10.19 16.76
C GLN A 14 -11.41 -11.54 16.13
N GLY A 15 -10.56 -11.55 15.09
CA GLY A 15 -10.14 -12.75 14.38
C GLY A 15 -11.02 -13.13 13.19
N THR A 16 -12.00 -12.30 12.82
CA THR A 16 -12.84 -12.54 11.64
C THR A 16 -11.99 -12.42 10.37
N PRO A 17 -12.00 -13.41 9.47
CA PRO A 17 -11.30 -13.33 8.19
C PRO A 17 -11.80 -12.16 7.34
N LEU A 18 -10.87 -11.38 6.78
CA LEU A 18 -11.18 -10.26 5.89
C LEU A 18 -10.63 -10.49 4.48
N ALA A 19 -9.38 -10.94 4.37
CA ALA A 19 -8.71 -11.19 3.10
C ALA A 19 -7.49 -12.09 3.29
N THR A 20 -6.97 -12.63 2.19
CA THR A 20 -5.58 -13.10 2.09
C THR A 20 -4.80 -12.08 1.28
N MET A 21 -3.62 -11.71 1.76
CA MET A 21 -2.70 -10.81 1.06
C MET A 21 -1.47 -11.59 0.61
N THR A 22 -1.05 -11.40 -0.64
CA THR A 22 0.24 -11.87 -1.14
C THR A 22 1.04 -10.66 -1.60
N ILE A 23 2.25 -10.49 -1.05
CA ILE A 23 3.22 -9.52 -1.52
C ILE A 23 4.23 -10.29 -2.37
N GLY A 24 4.25 -10.00 -3.67
CA GLY A 24 5.28 -10.49 -4.58
C GLY A 24 6.42 -9.48 -4.64
N GLN A 25 7.65 -9.95 -4.42
CA GLN A 25 8.85 -9.16 -4.57
C GLN A 25 9.77 -9.81 -5.59
N ALA A 26 10.23 -9.00 -6.54
CA ALA A 26 11.25 -9.40 -7.49
C ALA A 26 12.41 -8.42 -7.38
N ILE A 27 13.63 -8.92 -7.23
CA ILE A 27 14.85 -8.09 -7.19
C ILE A 27 15.68 -8.42 -8.43
N ASP A 28 16.07 -7.38 -9.17
CA ASP A 28 17.00 -7.49 -10.27
C ASP A 28 18.33 -6.85 -9.86
N ARG A 29 19.37 -7.67 -9.86
CA ARG A 29 20.71 -7.30 -9.45
C ARG A 29 21.68 -7.93 -10.44
N ALA A 30 22.42 -7.10 -11.16
CA ALA A 30 23.50 -7.58 -11.99
C ALA A 30 24.62 -8.17 -11.12
N ALA A 31 25.13 -9.34 -11.52
CA ALA A 31 26.24 -10.00 -10.85
C ALA A 31 27.47 -9.08 -10.80
N GLY A 32 28.15 -9.03 -9.65
CA GLY A 32 29.35 -8.21 -9.45
C GLY A 32 29.09 -6.74 -9.11
N LEU A 33 27.84 -6.25 -9.14
CA LEU A 33 27.52 -4.89 -8.71
C LEU A 33 27.22 -4.81 -7.20
N PRO A 34 27.59 -3.70 -6.54
CA PRO A 34 27.16 -3.40 -5.17
C PRO A 34 25.63 -3.45 -5.01
N GLU A 35 25.15 -3.81 -3.82
CA GLU A 35 23.71 -3.90 -3.49
C GLU A 35 22.94 -2.62 -3.80
N ARG A 36 23.61 -1.47 -3.81
CA ARG A 36 23.00 -0.17 -4.10
C ARG A 36 22.48 -0.02 -5.53
N TYR A 37 22.94 -0.86 -6.47
CA TYR A 37 22.50 -0.83 -7.86
C TYR A 37 21.36 -1.81 -8.15
N CYS A 38 20.70 -2.34 -7.12
CA CYS A 38 19.52 -3.18 -7.33
C CYS A 38 18.30 -2.38 -7.76
N THR A 39 17.58 -2.91 -8.74
CA THR A 39 16.20 -2.51 -9.02
C THR A 39 15.28 -3.62 -8.50
N GLY A 40 14.00 -3.32 -8.40
CA GLY A 40 13.05 -4.39 -8.12
C GLY A 40 11.63 -3.94 -8.23
N ARG A 41 10.74 -4.90 -8.09
CA ARG A 41 9.30 -4.75 -8.27
C ARG A 41 8.56 -5.33 -7.08
N ILE A 42 7.52 -4.61 -6.65
CA ILE A 42 6.58 -5.04 -5.62
C ILE A 42 5.21 -5.10 -6.26
N CYS A 43 4.56 -6.25 -6.11
CA CYS A 43 3.13 -6.36 -6.36
C CYS A 43 2.41 -6.78 -5.09
N VAL A 44 1.19 -6.29 -4.92
CA VAL A 44 0.27 -6.73 -3.87
C VAL A 44 -0.91 -7.37 -4.55
N GLU A 45 -1.29 -8.55 -4.07
CA GLU A 45 -2.51 -9.25 -4.41
C GLU A 45 -3.37 -9.38 -3.15
N LEU A 46 -4.66 -9.07 -3.26
CA LEU A 46 -5.67 -9.30 -2.23
C LEU A 46 -6.73 -10.25 -2.76
N GLU A 47 -7.02 -11.28 -1.97
CA GLU A 47 -8.06 -12.24 -2.23
C GLU A 47 -9.08 -12.20 -1.08
N TYR A 48 -10.35 -11.98 -1.37
CA TYR A 48 -11.39 -11.77 -0.36
C TYR A 48 -12.77 -12.19 -0.88
N GLU A 49 -13.73 -12.32 0.04
CA GLU A 49 -15.12 -12.55 -0.31
C GLU A 49 -15.83 -11.22 -0.58
N SER A 50 -16.43 -11.08 -1.76
CA SER A 50 -17.32 -9.98 -2.09
C SER A 50 -18.74 -10.51 -2.24
N THR A 51 -19.68 -9.86 -1.55
CA THR A 51 -21.11 -10.15 -1.66
C THR A 51 -21.77 -9.05 -2.47
N SER A 52 -22.32 -9.42 -3.63
CA SER A 52 -23.07 -8.52 -4.51
C SER A 52 -24.39 -9.18 -4.88
N PHE A 53 -25.50 -8.44 -4.75
CA PHE A 53 -26.85 -8.92 -5.07
C PHE A 53 -27.20 -10.28 -4.44
N GLY A 54 -26.77 -10.50 -3.19
CA GLY A 54 -27.03 -11.74 -2.45
C GLY A 54 -26.12 -12.93 -2.80
N THR A 55 -25.17 -12.76 -3.73
CA THR A 55 -24.21 -13.81 -4.08
C THR A 55 -22.83 -13.47 -3.52
N THR A 56 -22.24 -14.39 -2.75
CA THR A 56 -20.87 -14.28 -2.25
C THR A 56 -19.92 -14.98 -3.22
N THR A 57 -18.90 -14.25 -3.68
CA THR A 57 -17.88 -14.76 -4.60
C THR A 57 -16.48 -14.42 -4.10
N ARG A 58 -15.51 -15.26 -4.46
CA ARG A 58 -14.11 -15.01 -4.15
C ARG A 58 -13.51 -14.12 -5.24
N VAL A 59 -13.01 -12.96 -4.84
CA VAL A 59 -12.47 -11.95 -5.74
C VAL A 59 -10.98 -11.79 -5.49
N ARG A 60 -10.22 -11.63 -6.57
CA ARG A 60 -8.79 -11.31 -6.54
C ARG A 60 -8.55 -9.93 -7.15
N LYS A 61 -7.76 -9.09 -6.47
CA LYS A 61 -7.39 -7.74 -6.90
C LYS A 61 -5.91 -7.49 -6.72
N PHE A 62 -5.34 -6.66 -7.58
CA PHE A 62 -3.93 -6.27 -7.54
C PHE A 62 -3.84 -4.78 -7.23
N PRO A 63 -3.95 -4.38 -5.95
CA PRO A 63 -3.98 -2.97 -5.58
C PRO A 63 -2.63 -2.27 -5.78
N LEU A 64 -1.53 -2.98 -6.03
CA LEU A 64 -0.23 -2.35 -6.28
C LEU A 64 0.58 -3.17 -7.27
N ASP A 65 1.22 -2.47 -8.18
CA ASP A 65 2.29 -2.97 -9.01
C ASP A 65 3.28 -1.82 -9.27
N ALA A 66 4.43 -1.85 -8.59
CA ALA A 66 5.36 -0.75 -8.58
C ALA A 66 6.80 -1.21 -8.66
N THR A 67 7.61 -0.46 -9.39
CA THR A 67 9.05 -0.70 -9.54
C THR A 67 9.82 0.38 -8.78
N TRP A 68 10.86 -0.02 -8.06
CA TRP A 68 11.85 0.89 -7.51
C TRP A 68 13.15 0.84 -8.30
N PHE A 69 13.86 1.96 -8.31
CA PHE A 69 15.15 2.12 -8.97
C PHE A 69 16.07 3.00 -8.11
N PRO A 70 17.40 2.82 -8.20
CA PRO A 70 18.35 3.73 -7.58
C PRO A 70 18.30 5.10 -8.28
N VAL A 71 18.43 6.17 -7.51
CA VAL A 71 18.43 7.55 -8.04
C VAL A 71 19.80 8.19 -7.91
N ASP A 72 20.47 7.97 -6.78
CA ASP A 72 21.80 8.45 -6.47
C ASP A 72 22.51 7.43 -5.56
N ASP A 73 23.68 7.80 -5.02
CA ASP A 73 24.47 6.91 -4.17
C ASP A 73 23.81 6.56 -2.83
N ALA A 74 22.76 7.27 -2.42
CA ALA A 74 22.14 7.17 -1.12
C ALA A 74 20.64 6.87 -1.16
N SER A 75 19.96 6.97 -2.31
CA SER A 75 18.51 6.92 -2.38
C SER A 75 17.94 6.05 -3.51
N PHE A 76 16.75 5.53 -3.25
CA PHE A 76 15.93 4.79 -4.19
C PHE A 76 14.63 5.52 -4.40
N LYS A 77 13.96 5.32 -5.53
CA LYS A 77 12.65 5.90 -5.80
C LYS A 77 11.69 4.86 -6.31
N MET A 78 10.49 4.85 -5.76
CA MET A 78 9.35 4.07 -6.24
C MET A 78 8.21 5.01 -6.59
N ARG A 79 7.79 4.99 -7.87
CA ARG A 79 6.58 5.68 -8.30
C ARG A 79 5.38 4.79 -8.06
N VAL A 80 4.49 5.25 -7.20
CA VAL A 80 3.18 4.63 -7.00
C VAL A 80 2.27 5.12 -8.12
N GLY A 81 1.88 4.19 -8.99
CA GLY A 81 0.91 4.44 -10.07
C GLY A 81 -0.49 4.55 -9.49
N ASP A 82 -1.15 3.40 -9.30
CA ASP A 82 -2.48 3.31 -8.70
C ASP A 82 -2.42 2.38 -7.48
N PHE A 83 -2.61 2.93 -6.28
CA PHE A 83 -2.90 2.14 -5.09
C PHE A 83 -4.35 2.34 -4.66
N SER A 84 -5.20 1.37 -4.97
CA SER A 84 -6.62 1.43 -4.65
C SER A 84 -7.10 0.12 -4.04
N LEU A 85 -7.68 0.23 -2.85
CA LEU A 85 -8.36 -0.90 -2.22
C LEU A 85 -9.80 -0.99 -2.72
N PRO A 86 -10.34 -2.21 -2.86
CA PRO A 86 -11.76 -2.37 -3.10
C PRO A 86 -12.57 -1.79 -1.92
N PRO A 87 -13.74 -1.16 -2.18
CA PRO A 87 -14.56 -0.52 -1.15
C PRO A 87 -14.88 -1.39 0.07
N GLU A 88 -15.00 -2.71 -0.11
CA GLU A 88 -15.31 -3.68 0.95
C GLU A 88 -14.18 -3.82 1.98
N LEU A 89 -12.94 -3.58 1.55
CA LEU A 89 -11.73 -3.62 2.37
C LEU A 89 -11.33 -2.24 2.89
N CYS A 90 -11.93 -1.17 2.37
CA CYS A 90 -11.70 0.19 2.84
C CYS A 90 -12.18 0.40 4.29
N CYS A 91 -11.64 1.43 4.93
CA CYS A 91 -11.97 1.82 6.31
C CYS A 91 -11.67 0.77 7.40
N ARG A 92 -10.90 -0.28 7.07
CA ARG A 92 -10.44 -1.35 7.98
C ARG A 92 -8.93 -1.31 8.28
N GLY A 93 -8.20 -0.28 7.83
CA GLY A 93 -6.75 -0.18 8.04
C GLY A 93 -5.90 -1.12 7.17
N ILE A 94 -6.53 -1.90 6.29
CA ILE A 94 -5.85 -2.87 5.40
C ILE A 94 -4.79 -2.17 4.54
N GLY A 95 -5.05 -0.95 4.05
CA GLY A 95 -4.09 -0.25 3.20
C GLY A 95 -2.79 0.04 3.95
N THR A 96 -2.91 0.59 5.16
CA THR A 96 -1.78 0.85 6.04
C THR A 96 -1.02 -0.44 6.36
N LEU A 97 -1.75 -1.53 6.60
CA LEU A 97 -1.17 -2.86 6.83
C LEU A 97 -0.39 -3.38 5.61
N CYS A 98 -0.93 -3.23 4.39
CA CYS A 98 -0.22 -3.59 3.16
C CYS A 98 1.12 -2.87 3.08
N TRP A 99 1.13 -1.55 3.28
CA TRP A 99 2.36 -0.76 3.19
C TRP A 99 3.35 -1.06 4.32
N SER A 100 2.89 -1.36 5.54
CA SER A 100 3.77 -1.84 6.60
C SER A 100 4.44 -3.17 6.22
N LYS A 101 3.70 -4.12 5.64
CA LYS A 101 4.27 -5.39 5.17
C LYS A 101 5.16 -5.24 3.93
N ILE A 102 4.88 -4.28 3.06
CA ILE A 102 5.80 -3.89 1.98
C ILE A 102 7.13 -3.41 2.58
N HIS A 103 7.09 -2.51 3.57
CA HIS A 103 8.30 -2.02 4.23
C HIS A 103 9.10 -3.16 4.90
N GLU A 104 8.41 -4.10 5.57
CA GLU A 104 9.03 -5.28 6.18
C GLU A 104 9.60 -6.30 5.17
N THR A 105 9.20 -6.26 3.91
CA THR A 105 9.68 -7.20 2.87
C THR A 105 10.78 -6.57 2.02
N LEU A 106 10.89 -5.25 1.95
CA LEU A 106 11.96 -4.56 1.20
C LEU A 106 13.36 -5.01 1.66
N PRO A 107 14.31 -5.30 0.74
CA PRO A 107 15.69 -5.58 1.08
C PRO A 107 16.40 -4.31 1.56
N ARG A 108 17.55 -4.47 2.22
CA ARG A 108 18.52 -3.36 2.38
C ARG A 108 19.42 -3.27 1.14
N PRO A 109 19.87 -2.06 0.76
CA PRO A 109 19.54 -0.75 1.34
C PRO A 109 18.17 -0.11 1.00
N PRO A 110 17.37 -0.55 0.00
CA PRO A 110 16.10 0.12 -0.35
C PRO A 110 15.15 0.39 0.81
N ARG A 111 14.97 -0.57 1.72
CA ARG A 111 14.09 -0.41 2.90
C ARG A 111 14.33 0.89 3.65
N ASP A 112 15.61 1.24 3.83
CA ASP A 112 15.97 2.36 4.69
C ASP A 112 15.90 3.68 3.91
N ALA A 113 16.14 3.70 2.59
CA ALA A 113 16.33 4.92 1.80
C ALA A 113 15.37 5.11 0.62
N LEU A 114 14.25 4.39 0.60
CA LEU A 114 13.26 4.51 -0.46
C LEU A 114 12.48 5.83 -0.35
N ILE A 115 12.39 6.56 -1.46
CA ILE A 115 11.51 7.70 -1.66
C ILE A 115 10.26 7.20 -2.38
N LEU A 116 9.09 7.40 -1.76
CA LEU A 116 7.82 7.22 -2.47
C LEU A 116 7.45 8.51 -3.18
N THR A 117 6.89 8.38 -4.38
CA THR A 117 6.20 9.46 -5.06
C THR A 117 4.96 8.94 -5.76
N GLY A 118 3.92 9.75 -5.91
CA GLY A 118 2.73 9.37 -6.65
C GLY A 118 1.84 10.57 -6.98
N ALA A 119 0.92 10.36 -7.91
CA ALA A 119 -0.15 11.30 -8.17
C ALA A 119 -1.31 11.06 -7.21
N LEU A 120 -2.03 12.11 -6.87
CA LEU A 120 -3.31 12.06 -6.18
C LEU A 120 -4.40 12.32 -7.22
N SER A 121 -5.40 11.45 -7.28
CA SER A 121 -6.54 11.63 -8.18
C SER A 121 -7.77 12.11 -7.44
N SER A 122 -8.53 13.01 -8.06
CA SER A 122 -9.90 13.36 -7.67
C SER A 122 -10.85 12.16 -7.64
N LYS A 123 -10.55 11.08 -8.39
CA LYS A 123 -11.30 9.82 -8.30
C LYS A 123 -11.17 9.18 -6.92
N ASP A 124 -10.00 9.25 -6.30
CA ASP A 124 -9.75 8.68 -4.97
C ASP A 124 -10.23 9.62 -3.84
N ALA A 125 -10.60 10.85 -4.17
CA ALA A 125 -11.18 11.81 -3.23
C ALA A 125 -12.64 11.48 -2.89
N LYS A 126 -13.31 10.62 -3.69
CA LYS A 126 -14.65 10.09 -3.41
C LYS A 126 -14.64 8.57 -3.49
N LEU A 127 -15.09 7.90 -2.44
CA LEU A 127 -15.19 6.44 -2.44
C LEU A 127 -16.67 6.04 -2.49
N THR A 128 -17.08 5.37 -3.56
CA THR A 128 -18.42 4.83 -3.74
C THR A 128 -18.37 3.32 -3.79
N GLY A 129 -19.21 2.64 -3.01
CA GLY A 129 -19.37 1.20 -3.08
C GLY A 129 -19.95 0.60 -1.80
N MET A 130 -19.82 -0.73 -1.68
CA MET A 130 -20.18 -1.46 -0.47
C MET A 130 -19.13 -1.22 0.61
N ILE A 131 -19.40 -0.27 1.50
CA ILE A 131 -18.48 0.10 2.59
C ILE A 131 -19.12 -0.33 3.90
N ARG A 132 -18.46 -1.25 4.62
CA ARG A 132 -18.98 -1.85 5.87
C ARG A 132 -20.37 -2.49 5.71
N GLY A 133 -20.63 -3.10 4.56
CA GLY A 133 -21.88 -3.81 4.28
C GLY A 133 -23.03 -2.94 3.74
N THR A 134 -22.81 -1.64 3.55
CA THR A 134 -23.84 -0.72 3.03
C THR A 134 -23.34 -0.02 1.77
N MET A 135 -24.20 0.11 0.76
CA MET A 135 -23.91 0.91 -0.44
C MET A 135 -23.91 2.39 -0.07
N GLN A 136 -22.76 3.06 -0.19
CA GLN A 136 -22.63 4.48 0.16
C GLN A 136 -21.50 5.17 -0.60
N THR A 137 -21.58 6.50 -0.66
CA THR A 137 -20.50 7.38 -1.13
C THR A 137 -19.97 8.19 0.04
N ILE A 138 -18.67 8.14 0.28
CA ILE A 138 -18.01 8.92 1.35
C ILE A 138 -17.00 9.91 0.75
N ASP A 139 -16.90 11.10 1.37
CA ASP A 139 -15.74 11.97 1.17
C ASP A 139 -14.50 11.27 1.74
N ASN A 140 -13.52 11.08 0.87
CA ASN A 140 -12.30 10.35 1.15
C ASN A 140 -11.06 11.24 1.06
N LEU A 141 -11.21 12.53 0.73
CA LEU A 141 -10.08 13.43 0.50
C LEU A 141 -9.13 13.50 1.70
N ARG A 142 -9.68 13.83 2.87
CA ARG A 142 -8.90 13.92 4.11
C ARG A 142 -8.26 12.58 4.47
N ARG A 143 -9.02 11.49 4.40
CA ARG A 143 -8.52 10.14 4.73
C ARG A 143 -7.39 9.69 3.81
N ARG A 144 -7.51 9.96 2.51
CA ARG A 144 -6.48 9.67 1.52
C ARG A 144 -5.21 10.49 1.78
N ASN A 145 -5.34 11.77 2.10
CA ASN A 145 -4.18 12.62 2.41
C ASN A 145 -3.51 12.15 3.70
N ASP A 146 -4.28 11.90 4.77
CA ASP A 146 -3.77 11.36 6.04
C ASP A 146 -3.10 9.99 5.85
N PHE A 147 -3.64 9.17 4.94
CA PHE A 147 -3.07 7.88 4.58
C PHE A 147 -1.68 8.03 3.94
N TRP A 148 -1.54 8.88 2.92
CA TRP A 148 -0.25 9.07 2.26
C TRP A 148 0.78 9.74 3.16
N LEU A 149 0.39 10.73 3.96
CA LEU A 149 1.29 11.35 4.94
C LEU A 149 1.85 10.32 5.93
N ARG A 150 1.06 9.31 6.30
CA ARG A 150 1.50 8.23 7.20
C ARG A 150 2.53 7.29 6.57
N MET A 151 2.60 7.21 5.24
CA MET A 151 3.63 6.42 4.56
C MET A 151 4.98 7.15 4.55
N LEU A 152 5.02 8.43 4.90
CA LEU A 152 6.18 9.29 4.67
C LEU A 152 6.81 9.72 5.99
N ALA A 153 8.14 9.85 6.03
CA ALA A 153 8.86 10.31 7.23
C ALA A 153 8.46 11.76 7.56
N PRO A 154 8.07 12.07 8.81
CA PRO A 154 7.78 13.43 9.25
C PRO A 154 8.89 14.41 8.87
N GLY A 155 8.53 15.61 8.42
CA GLY A 155 9.48 16.64 7.98
C GLY A 155 10.06 16.46 6.57
N THR A 156 9.89 15.29 5.93
CA THR A 156 10.27 15.07 4.52
C THR A 156 9.07 15.02 3.57
N GLN A 157 7.87 15.09 4.14
CA GLN A 157 6.62 14.86 3.43
C GLN A 157 6.27 16.09 2.59
N VAL A 158 6.13 15.89 1.28
CA VAL A 158 5.48 16.82 0.38
C VAL A 158 4.15 16.20 0.01
N LEU A 159 3.05 16.87 0.34
CA LEU A 159 1.72 16.51 -0.14
C LEU A 159 1.00 17.78 -0.59
N GLN A 160 0.59 17.79 -1.85
CA GLN A 160 -0.16 18.89 -2.45
C GLN A 160 -1.41 18.29 -3.06
N SER A 161 -2.57 18.79 -2.66
CA SER A 161 -3.86 18.40 -3.23
C SER A 161 -4.68 19.66 -3.41
N ASP A 162 -5.26 19.81 -4.59
CA ASP A 162 -6.24 20.86 -4.83
C ASP A 162 -7.59 20.52 -4.18
N ARG A 163 -8.56 21.43 -4.36
CA ARG A 163 -9.94 21.29 -3.85
C ARG A 163 -10.72 20.11 -4.44
N ASN A 164 -10.34 19.65 -5.64
CA ASN A 164 -10.99 18.52 -6.32
C ASN A 164 -10.35 17.19 -5.90
N GLY A 165 -9.19 17.24 -5.27
CA GLY A 165 -8.40 16.09 -4.85
C GLY A 165 -7.26 15.76 -5.79
N ASP A 166 -7.06 16.47 -6.89
CA ASP A 166 -5.93 16.22 -7.78
C ASP A 166 -4.65 16.79 -7.19
N GLY A 167 -3.53 16.10 -7.40
CA GLY A 167 -2.26 16.55 -6.83
C GLY A 167 -1.16 15.50 -6.82
N SER A 168 -0.27 15.56 -5.84
CA SER A 168 0.85 14.63 -5.72
C SER A 168 1.34 14.50 -4.28
N PHE A 169 2.12 13.44 -4.05
CA PHE A 169 2.88 13.27 -2.83
C PHE A 169 4.31 12.81 -3.13
N SER A 170 5.23 13.12 -2.22
CA SER A 170 6.61 12.65 -2.23
C SER A 170 7.20 12.66 -0.83
N GLY A 171 8.06 11.71 -0.51
CA GLY A 171 8.82 11.71 0.75
C GLY A 171 9.52 10.38 1.02
N ARG A 172 10.33 10.33 2.08
CA ARG A 172 11.01 9.10 2.50
C ARG A 172 9.99 8.11 3.03
N PHE A 173 10.00 6.89 2.51
CA PHE A 173 9.16 5.80 2.99
C PHE A 173 9.53 5.43 4.42
N VAL A 174 8.53 5.26 5.27
CA VAL A 174 8.69 4.71 6.62
C VAL A 174 7.63 3.65 6.86
N ASP A 175 7.91 2.74 7.78
CA ASP A 175 6.90 1.80 8.25
C ASP A 175 5.75 2.55 8.93
N PRO A 176 4.54 2.58 8.33
CA PRO A 176 3.43 3.33 8.88
C PRO A 176 2.94 2.77 10.23
N ALA A 177 3.26 1.52 10.58
CA ALA A 177 2.91 0.92 11.87
C ALA A 177 3.68 1.54 13.05
N ARG A 178 4.73 2.32 12.78
CA ARG A 178 5.52 3.03 13.80
C ARG A 178 4.92 4.39 14.20
N HIS A 179 3.86 4.85 13.52
CA HIS A 179 3.19 6.09 13.91
C HIS A 179 2.32 5.84 15.16
N ALA A 180 2.57 6.60 16.22
CA ALA A 180 2.04 6.39 17.58
C ALA A 180 0.50 6.37 17.72
N ASN A 181 -0.25 6.78 16.68
CA ASN A 181 -1.70 6.98 16.73
C ASN A 181 -2.48 6.09 15.74
N ASP A 182 -1.96 4.95 15.30
CA ASP A 182 -2.72 4.05 14.42
C ASP A 182 -3.54 3.03 15.21
N PRO A 183 -4.88 3.20 15.33
CA PRO A 183 -5.73 2.13 15.84
C PRO A 183 -5.63 0.95 14.86
N LYS A 184 -5.01 -0.15 15.31
CA LYS A 184 -4.93 -1.38 14.51
C LYS A 184 -6.34 -1.90 14.22
N LYS A 185 -6.80 -1.72 13.00
CA LYS A 185 -8.14 -2.12 12.52
C LYS A 185 -8.13 -3.44 11.74
N ALA A 186 -6.94 -3.93 11.41
CA ALA A 186 -6.71 -5.23 10.80
C ALA A 186 -5.36 -5.79 11.28
N ILE A 187 -5.25 -7.11 11.28
CA ILE A 187 -4.05 -7.86 11.71
C ILE A 187 -3.62 -8.72 10.53
N ALA A 188 -2.32 -8.75 10.23
CA ALA A 188 -1.73 -9.66 9.25
C ALA A 188 -0.90 -10.73 9.95
N THR A 189 -1.25 -12.00 9.73
CA THR A 189 -0.51 -13.17 10.22
C THR A 189 0.11 -13.89 9.03
N LYS A 190 1.43 -14.11 9.06
CA LYS A 190 2.14 -14.82 7.98
C LYS A 190 1.69 -16.28 7.91
N ILE A 191 1.48 -16.80 6.70
CA ILE A 191 1.02 -18.18 6.43
C ILE A 191 1.87 -18.83 5.34
#